data_AF-A0A7W5C1M0-F1
#
_entry.id   AF-A0A7W5C1M0-F1
#
_cell.length_a   1.000
_cell.length_b   1.000
_cell.length_c   1.000
_cell.angle_alpha   90.00
_cell.angle_beta   90.00
_cell.angle_gamma   90.00
#
_symmetry.space_group_name_H-M   'P 1'
#
loop_
_entity.id
_entity.type
_entity.pdbx_description
1 polymer ?
#
loop_
_entity_poly.entity_id
_entity_poly.type
_entity_poly.pdbx_seq_one_letter_code
_entity_poly.pdbx_strand_id
1 'polypeptide(L)'
;MKMNMDFLERLLSSVSRRARHRPGRQPGREASPDVPQLAAACDTLLTGSGGEASQILVAQRILNGYDGLQADDRRAFLAMLAERHGALPEAIHAAYAAYREHEDEASLQQLIEACEPPRQELLRRLNLCPGGTYELVKMRADLLGSLADAPQLAALDADFAHLFASWFNRGFLMLESIDWNTPAAVLEKLIEYEAVHEIRDWSDLRRRLDPEDRRCYAFFHPAIGDEPLIFVEVALCRGIPGNIQTLLAGGDEVAPEDADTAVFYSISNCQAGLKGISFGNFLIKQVVQELKRELPELDNFVTLSPVPGFAKWLEQRREAGECRLSPDNAACLDEAGWCDDAAAREALEPELLALAAHYLCEAKQRHGLPRDPVARFHLGNGASLHRLNWPADTSAKGCRQAHGLMVNYRYEPDRIEQNHEAFSREGSVVCTSEIRRHAKRAQPLLAAPVDA
;
A
#
# COMPACT_ATOMS: atom_id res chain seq x y z
N MET A 1 -14.28 -27.96 14.64
CA MET A 1 -15.35 -27.45 13.76
C MET A 1 -14.68 -26.81 12.56
N LYS A 2 -14.51 -27.55 11.44
CA LYS A 2 -13.89 -27.01 10.22
C LYS A 2 -14.92 -26.08 9.57
N MET A 3 -14.68 -24.79 9.60
CA MET A 3 -15.48 -23.80 8.88
C MET A 3 -15.33 -24.10 7.38
N ASN A 4 -16.45 -24.37 6.70
CA ASN A 4 -16.44 -24.77 5.30
C ASN A 4 -16.16 -23.53 4.43
N MET A 5 -14.95 -23.39 3.88
CA MET A 5 -14.56 -22.24 3.04
C MET A 5 -15.55 -22.00 1.90
N ASP A 6 -16.07 -23.05 1.29
CA ASP A 6 -17.11 -22.98 0.25
C ASP A 6 -18.39 -22.29 0.71
N PHE A 7 -18.77 -22.43 1.99
CA PHE A 7 -19.94 -21.73 2.54
C PHE A 7 -19.64 -20.25 2.76
N LEU A 8 -18.43 -19.92 3.21
CA LEU A 8 -17.99 -18.54 3.38
C LEU A 8 -17.91 -17.85 2.00
N GLU A 9 -17.30 -18.48 1.00
CA GLU A 9 -17.22 -17.97 -0.38
C GLU A 9 -18.60 -17.79 -1.01
N ARG A 10 -19.54 -18.74 -0.81
CA ARG A 10 -20.93 -18.59 -1.29
C ARG A 10 -21.70 -17.49 -0.58
N LEU A 11 -21.49 -17.31 0.72
CA LEU A 11 -22.09 -16.23 1.49
C LEU A 11 -21.53 -14.88 1.05
N LEU A 12 -20.20 -14.76 0.93
CA LEU A 12 -19.51 -13.54 0.53
C LEU A 12 -19.82 -13.16 -0.93
N SER A 13 -19.82 -14.11 -1.87
CA SER A 13 -20.23 -13.85 -3.25
C SER A 13 -21.70 -13.41 -3.37
N SER A 14 -22.58 -13.86 -2.47
CA SER A 14 -23.96 -13.37 -2.40
C SER A 14 -24.06 -11.94 -1.86
N VAL A 15 -23.16 -11.54 -0.96
CA VAL A 15 -23.02 -10.17 -0.45
C VAL A 15 -22.43 -9.26 -1.54
N SER A 16 -21.37 -9.67 -2.24
CA SER A 16 -20.82 -8.93 -3.38
C SER A 16 -21.85 -8.77 -4.51
N ARG A 17 -22.66 -9.80 -4.81
CA ARG A 17 -23.78 -9.69 -5.76
C ARG A 17 -24.86 -8.70 -5.32
N ARG A 18 -25.12 -8.52 -4.02
CA ARG A 18 -26.01 -7.46 -3.52
C ARG A 18 -25.36 -6.07 -3.63
N ALA A 19 -24.04 -5.96 -3.43
CA ALA A 19 -23.30 -4.72 -3.65
C ALA A 19 -23.28 -4.27 -5.13
N ARG A 20 -23.44 -5.19 -6.09
CA ARG A 20 -23.60 -4.88 -7.53
C ARG A 20 -24.86 -4.08 -7.87
N HIS A 21 -25.87 -4.09 -7.01
CA HIS A 21 -27.02 -3.20 -7.16
C HIS A 21 -26.75 -1.85 -6.50
N ARG A 22 -25.94 -1.04 -7.19
CA ARG A 22 -25.91 0.42 -6.96
C ARG A 22 -27.29 0.95 -7.41
N PRO A 23 -28.14 1.50 -6.53
CA PRO A 23 -29.34 2.18 -6.98
C PRO A 23 -28.90 3.32 -7.90
N GLY A 24 -29.41 3.34 -9.13
CA GLY A 24 -29.11 4.41 -10.07
C GLY A 24 -29.38 5.78 -9.43
N ARG A 25 -28.42 6.69 -9.61
CA ARG A 25 -28.47 8.09 -9.16
C ARG A 25 -29.76 8.72 -9.69
N GLN A 26 -30.76 8.94 -8.84
CA GLN A 26 -31.90 9.79 -9.20
C GLN A 26 -31.41 11.25 -9.14
N PRO A 27 -31.43 12.01 -10.25
CA PRO A 27 -31.09 13.42 -10.23
C PRO A 27 -32.27 14.20 -9.67
N GLY A 28 -32.39 14.22 -8.33
CA GLY A 28 -33.17 15.24 -7.64
C GLY A 28 -32.38 16.54 -7.69
N ARG A 29 -32.99 17.61 -8.22
CA ARG A 29 -32.51 19.00 -8.07
C ARG A 29 -32.59 19.39 -6.59
N GLU A 30 -31.61 18.98 -5.80
CA GLU A 30 -31.31 19.64 -4.53
C GLU A 30 -30.13 20.58 -4.77
N ALA A 31 -30.17 21.77 -4.18
CA ALA A 31 -29.07 22.73 -4.23
C ALA A 31 -27.77 22.05 -3.77
N SER A 32 -26.61 22.44 -4.30
CA SER A 32 -25.32 21.94 -3.83
C SER A 32 -25.28 22.02 -2.31
N PRO A 33 -25.08 20.90 -1.60
CA PRO A 33 -25.16 20.89 -0.15
C PRO A 33 -24.04 21.75 0.42
N ASP A 34 -24.40 22.61 1.38
CA ASP A 34 -23.44 23.46 2.08
C ASP A 34 -22.92 22.73 3.35
N VAL A 35 -21.66 22.96 3.70
CA VAL A 35 -20.97 22.29 4.82
C VAL A 35 -21.74 22.37 6.15
N PRO A 36 -22.37 23.50 6.53
CA PRO A 36 -23.19 23.59 7.75
C PRO A 36 -24.40 22.65 7.75
N GLN A 37 -25.01 22.39 6.58
CA GLN A 37 -26.14 21.45 6.48
C GLN A 37 -25.68 20.02 6.71
N LEU A 38 -24.51 19.65 6.16
CA LEU A 38 -23.90 18.34 6.40
C LEU A 38 -23.46 18.19 7.86
N ALA A 39 -22.91 19.24 8.48
CA ALA A 39 -22.58 19.24 9.90
C ALA A 39 -23.80 18.97 10.79
N ALA A 40 -24.93 19.63 10.52
CA ALA A 40 -26.19 19.37 11.24
C ALA A 40 -26.71 17.94 11.02
N ALA A 41 -26.51 17.38 9.82
CA ALA A 41 -26.84 15.99 9.54
C ALA A 41 -25.93 15.01 10.32
N CYS A 42 -24.64 15.30 10.46
CA CYS A 42 -23.72 14.52 11.30
C CYS A 42 -24.15 14.53 12.77
N ASP A 43 -24.53 15.70 13.31
CA ASP A 43 -25.04 15.80 14.68
C ASP A 43 -26.32 14.97 14.86
N THR A 44 -27.25 15.06 13.89
CA THR A 44 -28.47 14.26 13.88
C THR A 44 -28.15 12.76 13.89
N LEU A 45 -27.21 12.33 13.05
CA LEU A 45 -26.78 10.94 12.97
C LEU A 45 -26.16 10.46 14.29
N LEU A 46 -25.36 11.29 14.96
CA LEU A 46 -24.74 10.99 16.26
C LEU A 46 -25.74 10.90 17.41
N THR A 47 -26.78 11.76 17.44
CA THR A 47 -27.84 11.63 18.45
C THR A 47 -28.62 10.33 18.34
N GLY A 48 -28.56 9.65 17.17
CA GLY A 48 -29.30 8.40 16.94
C GLY A 48 -30.81 8.60 16.92
N SER A 49 -31.27 9.83 16.66
CA SER A 49 -32.68 10.18 16.65
C SER A 49 -33.39 9.48 15.48
N GLY A 50 -34.05 8.36 15.76
CA GLY A 50 -34.83 7.59 14.79
C GLY A 50 -34.43 6.11 14.70
N GLY A 51 -35.25 5.30 14.04
CA GLY A 51 -34.94 3.88 13.79
C GLY A 51 -33.78 3.70 12.81
N GLU A 52 -33.20 2.49 12.79
CA GLU A 52 -32.03 2.11 11.98
C GLU A 52 -32.17 2.52 10.50
N ALA A 53 -33.34 2.30 9.89
CA ALA A 53 -33.61 2.69 8.51
C ALA A 53 -33.46 4.21 8.26
N SER A 54 -33.85 5.06 9.23
CA SER A 54 -33.67 6.51 9.13
C SER A 54 -32.19 6.90 9.23
N GLN A 55 -31.42 6.21 10.07
CA GLN A 55 -29.99 6.48 10.24
C GLN A 55 -29.22 6.14 8.97
N ILE A 56 -29.57 5.03 8.30
CA ILE A 56 -29.00 4.66 6.99
C ILE A 56 -29.25 5.74 5.94
N LEU A 57 -30.47 6.30 5.87
CA LEU A 57 -30.80 7.38 4.93
C LEU A 57 -30.03 8.66 5.22
N VAL A 58 -29.87 9.02 6.49
CA VAL A 58 -29.08 10.20 6.90
C VAL A 58 -27.60 9.99 6.56
N ALA A 59 -27.03 8.83 6.85
CA ALA A 59 -25.66 8.46 6.49
C ALA A 59 -25.43 8.57 4.96
N GLN A 60 -26.34 8.00 4.16
CA GLN A 60 -26.26 8.08 2.71
C GLN A 60 -26.31 9.53 2.21
N ARG A 61 -27.16 10.37 2.79
CA ARG A 61 -27.25 11.80 2.45
C ARG A 61 -25.94 12.54 2.78
N ILE A 62 -25.32 12.24 3.91
CA ILE A 62 -24.04 12.83 4.30
C ILE A 62 -22.94 12.46 3.28
N LEU A 63 -22.80 11.19 2.95
CA LEU A 63 -21.76 10.72 2.02
C LEU A 63 -21.99 11.23 0.59
N ASN A 64 -23.23 11.19 0.10
CA ASN A 64 -23.58 11.77 -1.21
C ASN A 64 -23.34 13.28 -1.23
N GLY A 65 -23.63 13.95 -0.13
CA GLY A 65 -23.40 15.39 0.01
C GLY A 65 -21.92 15.73 -0.03
N TYR A 66 -21.09 14.97 0.71
CA TYR A 66 -19.64 15.09 0.68
C TYR A 66 -19.05 14.88 -0.73
N ASP A 67 -19.50 13.86 -1.45
CA ASP A 67 -19.06 13.59 -2.82
C ASP A 67 -19.37 14.76 -3.77
N GLY A 68 -20.46 15.48 -3.53
CA GLY A 68 -20.85 16.68 -4.28
C GLY A 68 -20.10 17.97 -3.94
N LEU A 69 -19.32 17.99 -2.84
CA LEU A 69 -18.56 19.16 -2.41
C LEU A 69 -17.35 19.44 -3.31
N GLN A 70 -17.02 20.73 -3.47
CA GLN A 70 -15.76 21.17 -4.08
C GLN A 70 -14.58 20.97 -3.13
N ALA A 71 -13.36 21.05 -3.64
CA ALA A 71 -12.14 20.75 -2.86
C ALA A 71 -12.02 21.58 -1.57
N ASP A 72 -12.33 22.88 -1.62
CA ASP A 72 -12.31 23.76 -0.43
C ASP A 72 -13.36 23.34 0.61
N ASP A 73 -14.58 23.03 0.15
CA ASP A 73 -15.68 22.60 1.02
C ASP A 73 -15.43 21.21 1.62
N ARG A 74 -14.80 20.29 0.88
CA ARG A 74 -14.36 18.99 1.40
C ARG A 74 -13.34 19.17 2.53
N ARG A 75 -12.36 20.07 2.37
CA ARG A 75 -11.40 20.41 3.43
C ARG A 75 -12.10 21.01 4.64
N ALA A 76 -13.03 21.95 4.43
CA ALA A 76 -13.81 22.55 5.51
C ALA A 76 -14.66 21.51 6.25
N PHE A 77 -15.26 20.56 5.55
CA PHE A 77 -16.00 19.45 6.15
C PHE A 77 -15.10 18.53 6.99
N LEU A 78 -13.92 18.17 6.49
CA LEU A 78 -12.95 17.35 7.24
C LEU A 78 -12.44 18.07 8.50
N ALA A 79 -12.17 19.37 8.41
CA ALA A 79 -11.80 20.19 9.57
C ALA A 79 -12.93 20.25 10.60
N MET A 80 -14.17 20.41 10.15
CA MET A 80 -15.35 20.37 11.01
C MET A 80 -15.47 19.02 11.75
N LEU A 81 -15.26 17.89 11.07
CA LEU A 81 -15.26 16.56 11.72
C LEU A 81 -14.15 16.41 12.77
N ALA A 82 -12.95 16.94 12.48
CA ALA A 82 -11.82 16.86 13.40
C ALA A 82 -12.08 17.68 14.69
N GLU A 83 -12.65 18.88 14.55
CA GLU A 83 -12.84 19.85 15.64
C GLU A 83 -14.15 19.66 16.41
N ARG A 84 -15.29 19.55 15.72
CA ARG A 84 -16.64 19.53 16.34
C ARG A 84 -16.95 18.22 17.05
N HIS A 85 -16.40 17.11 16.54
CA HIS A 85 -16.72 15.76 17.00
C HIS A 85 -15.53 15.09 17.72
N GLY A 86 -14.70 15.87 18.40
CA GLY A 86 -13.64 15.39 19.26
C GLY A 86 -14.09 14.99 20.67
N ALA A 87 -13.23 14.25 21.38
CA ALA A 87 -13.49 13.87 22.76
C ALA A 87 -13.57 15.11 23.66
N LEU A 88 -14.51 15.10 24.61
CA LEU A 88 -14.81 16.27 25.45
C LEU A 88 -13.86 16.31 26.65
N PRO A 89 -12.98 17.34 26.78
CA PRO A 89 -11.98 17.38 27.86
C PRO A 89 -12.59 17.27 29.26
N GLU A 90 -13.72 17.93 29.50
CA GLU A 90 -14.40 17.89 30.80
C GLU A 90 -14.94 16.49 31.15
N ALA A 91 -15.43 15.74 30.16
CA ALA A 91 -15.88 14.36 30.37
C ALA A 91 -14.69 13.44 30.70
N ILE A 92 -13.55 13.61 30.02
CA ILE A 92 -12.31 12.88 30.30
C ILE A 92 -11.81 13.20 31.72
N HIS A 93 -11.77 14.47 32.10
CA HIS A 93 -11.33 14.88 33.44
C HIS A 93 -12.20 14.26 34.55
N ALA A 94 -13.53 14.27 34.36
CA ALA A 94 -14.46 13.66 35.30
C ALA A 94 -14.27 12.14 35.40
N ALA A 95 -14.17 11.44 34.27
CA ALA A 95 -13.97 10.00 34.24
C ALA A 95 -12.62 9.58 34.84
N TYR A 96 -11.55 10.35 34.58
CA TYR A 96 -10.23 10.11 35.18
C TYR A 96 -10.24 10.33 36.70
N ALA A 97 -10.97 11.34 37.18
CA ALA A 97 -11.12 11.56 38.62
C ALA A 97 -11.80 10.37 39.31
N ALA A 98 -12.85 9.81 38.70
CA ALA A 98 -13.53 8.62 39.19
C ALA A 98 -12.60 7.38 39.18
N TYR A 99 -11.86 7.16 38.09
CA TYR A 99 -10.89 6.06 38.01
C TYR A 99 -9.78 6.17 39.06
N ARG A 100 -9.26 7.38 39.31
CA ARG A 100 -8.25 7.62 40.34
C ARG A 100 -8.76 7.36 41.76
N GLU A 101 -10.07 7.46 42.00
CA GLU A 101 -10.67 7.21 43.31
C GLU A 101 -10.96 5.72 43.54
N HIS A 102 -11.45 5.02 42.51
CA HIS A 102 -11.93 3.64 42.64
C HIS A 102 -10.93 2.58 42.15
N GLU A 103 -10.15 2.88 41.11
CA GLU A 103 -9.19 1.98 40.45
C GLU A 103 -9.78 0.58 40.13
N ASP A 104 -11.02 0.56 39.63
CA ASP A 104 -11.74 -0.66 39.27
C ASP A 104 -12.12 -0.69 37.77
N GLU A 105 -12.54 -1.86 37.29
CA GLU A 105 -12.92 -2.06 35.88
C GLU A 105 -14.10 -1.18 35.45
N ALA A 106 -15.02 -0.86 36.35
CA ALA A 106 -16.18 -0.04 36.02
C ALA A 106 -15.77 1.43 35.75
N SER A 107 -14.90 1.98 36.59
CA SER A 107 -14.35 3.32 36.42
C SER A 107 -13.34 3.40 35.27
N LEU A 108 -12.58 2.32 35.01
CA LEU A 108 -11.73 2.21 33.82
C LEU A 108 -12.57 2.23 32.52
N GLN A 109 -13.66 1.48 32.48
CA GLN A 109 -14.56 1.44 31.33
C GLN A 109 -15.16 2.83 31.03
N GLN A 110 -15.57 3.57 32.07
CA GLN A 110 -16.04 4.95 31.91
C GLN A 110 -14.96 5.87 31.33
N LEU A 111 -13.70 5.71 31.75
CA LEU A 111 -12.59 6.48 31.20
C LEU A 111 -12.30 6.12 29.73
N ILE A 112 -12.37 4.84 29.36
CA ILE A 112 -12.22 4.40 27.97
C ILE A 112 -13.31 5.05 27.10
N GLU A 113 -14.57 4.98 27.52
CA GLU A 113 -15.70 5.59 26.79
C GLU A 113 -15.56 7.10 26.65
N ALA A 114 -15.13 7.80 27.71
CA ALA A 114 -14.94 9.26 27.68
C ALA A 114 -13.78 9.70 26.76
N CYS A 115 -12.75 8.86 26.62
CA CYS A 115 -11.61 9.12 25.76
C CYS A 115 -11.91 8.90 24.27
N GLU A 116 -12.95 8.13 23.94
CA GLU A 116 -13.31 7.87 22.55
C GLU A 116 -13.96 9.11 21.89
N PRO A 117 -13.37 9.65 20.81
CA PRO A 117 -13.95 10.79 20.11
C PRO A 117 -15.30 10.43 19.46
N PRO A 118 -16.36 11.26 19.57
CA PRO A 118 -17.64 11.04 18.89
C PRO A 118 -17.51 10.80 17.38
N ARG A 119 -16.49 11.37 16.73
CA ARG A 119 -16.20 11.12 15.31
C ARG A 119 -15.93 9.65 14.98
N GLN A 120 -15.41 8.82 15.89
CA GLN A 120 -15.29 7.37 15.65
C GLN A 120 -16.67 6.72 15.50
N GLU A 121 -17.61 7.08 16.37
CA GLU A 121 -18.99 6.59 16.28
C GLU A 121 -19.70 7.12 15.04
N LEU A 122 -19.46 8.38 14.68
CA LEU A 122 -19.97 8.94 13.42
C LEU A 122 -19.49 8.13 12.22
N LEU A 123 -18.19 7.81 12.13
CA LEU A 123 -17.63 6.99 11.06
C LEU A 123 -18.24 5.58 11.03
N ARG A 124 -18.45 4.94 12.20
CA ARG A 124 -19.17 3.66 12.28
C ARG A 124 -20.60 3.76 11.76
N ARG A 125 -21.33 4.84 12.09
CA ARG A 125 -22.70 5.06 11.60
C ARG A 125 -22.76 5.39 10.13
N LEU A 126 -21.80 6.15 9.60
CA LEU A 126 -21.67 6.38 8.16
C LEU A 126 -21.45 5.05 7.42
N ASN A 127 -20.76 4.10 8.04
CA ASN A 127 -20.55 2.76 7.48
C ASN A 127 -21.79 1.85 7.48
N LEU A 128 -22.92 2.26 8.08
CA LEU A 128 -24.16 1.49 8.04
C LEU A 128 -24.84 1.52 6.66
N CYS A 129 -24.58 2.55 5.85
CA CYS A 129 -25.21 2.64 4.55
C CYS A 129 -24.56 1.69 3.53
N PRO A 130 -25.32 1.15 2.57
CA PRO A 130 -24.76 0.35 1.48
C PRO A 130 -23.64 1.10 0.74
N GLY A 131 -22.48 0.48 0.61
CA GLY A 131 -21.29 1.11 -0.02
C GLY A 131 -20.56 2.13 0.86
N GLY A 132 -21.01 2.36 2.10
CA GLY A 132 -20.42 3.35 3.01
C GLY A 132 -18.94 3.14 3.26
N THR A 133 -18.46 1.89 3.34
CA THR A 133 -17.04 1.61 3.54
C THR A 133 -16.18 2.18 2.41
N TYR A 134 -16.59 2.00 1.17
CA TYR A 134 -15.85 2.50 0.01
C TYR A 134 -15.85 4.04 -0.05
N GLU A 135 -17.01 4.66 0.25
CA GLU A 135 -17.11 6.12 0.34
C GLU A 135 -16.22 6.70 1.44
N LEU A 136 -16.12 6.03 2.59
CA LEU A 136 -15.20 6.40 3.66
C LEU A 136 -13.73 6.23 3.26
N VAL A 137 -13.39 5.21 2.47
CA VAL A 137 -12.04 5.04 1.92
C VAL A 137 -11.69 6.22 1.01
N LYS A 138 -12.60 6.65 0.12
CA LYS A 138 -12.40 7.86 -0.70
C LYS A 138 -12.25 9.11 0.15
N MET A 139 -13.10 9.28 1.17
CA MET A 139 -13.00 10.41 2.11
C MET A 139 -11.64 10.44 2.83
N ARG A 140 -11.10 9.28 3.22
CA ARG A 140 -9.75 9.20 3.79
C ARG A 140 -8.67 9.51 2.76
N ALA A 141 -8.85 9.16 1.48
CA ALA A 141 -7.91 9.54 0.44
C ALA A 141 -7.81 11.08 0.31
N ASP A 142 -8.94 11.77 0.33
CA ASP A 142 -9.01 13.25 0.32
C ASP A 142 -8.35 13.86 1.59
N LEU A 143 -8.58 13.24 2.75
CA LEU A 143 -7.93 13.59 4.01
C LEU A 143 -6.40 13.50 3.93
N LEU A 144 -5.88 12.35 3.46
CA LEU A 144 -4.45 12.12 3.30
C LEU A 144 -3.80 13.13 2.34
N GLY A 145 -4.52 13.52 1.28
CA GLY A 145 -4.08 14.55 0.35
C GLY A 145 -3.97 15.95 0.97
N SER A 146 -4.69 16.21 2.06
CA SER A 146 -4.74 17.52 2.73
C SER A 146 -3.83 17.61 3.96
N LEU A 147 -3.28 16.50 4.46
CA LEU A 147 -2.52 16.47 5.72
C LEU A 147 -1.26 17.34 5.74
N ALA A 148 -0.62 17.55 4.58
CA ALA A 148 0.59 18.37 4.48
C ALA A 148 0.29 19.85 4.81
N ASP A 149 -0.86 20.36 4.35
CA ASP A 149 -1.27 21.76 4.52
C ASP A 149 -2.13 21.96 5.78
N ALA A 150 -2.73 20.89 6.31
CA ALA A 150 -3.64 20.92 7.46
C ALA A 150 -3.27 19.84 8.51
N PRO A 151 -2.17 20.02 9.27
CA PRO A 151 -1.69 19.02 10.23
C PRO A 151 -2.66 18.73 11.38
N GLN A 152 -3.59 19.65 11.69
CA GLN A 152 -4.66 19.46 12.66
C GLN A 152 -5.59 18.28 12.32
N LEU A 153 -5.63 17.87 11.06
CA LEU A 153 -6.42 16.72 10.60
C LEU A 153 -5.80 15.36 10.96
N ALA A 154 -4.57 15.32 11.50
CA ALA A 154 -3.88 14.08 11.86
C ALA A 154 -4.65 13.23 12.89
N ALA A 155 -5.36 13.87 13.82
CA ALA A 155 -6.20 13.15 14.80
C ALA A 155 -7.36 12.41 14.11
N LEU A 156 -7.96 13.01 13.08
CA LEU A 156 -9.02 12.37 12.29
C LEU A 156 -8.47 11.19 11.49
N ASP A 157 -7.27 11.32 10.89
CA ASP A 157 -6.63 10.20 10.18
C ASP A 157 -6.31 9.03 11.11
N ALA A 158 -5.90 9.29 12.35
CA ALA A 158 -5.64 8.25 13.34
C ALA A 158 -6.91 7.42 13.65
N ASP A 159 -8.07 8.08 13.78
CA ASP A 159 -9.35 7.41 14.01
C ASP A 159 -9.80 6.59 12.79
N PHE A 160 -9.64 7.14 11.59
CA PHE A 160 -9.84 6.41 10.34
C PHE A 160 -8.95 5.16 10.28
N ALA A 161 -7.66 5.29 10.59
CA ALA A 161 -6.71 4.19 10.59
C ALA A 161 -7.07 3.11 11.61
N HIS A 162 -7.52 3.52 12.81
CA HIS A 162 -8.01 2.61 13.85
C HIS A 162 -9.20 1.78 13.34
N LEU A 163 -10.22 2.45 12.79
CA LEU A 163 -11.42 1.77 12.29
C LEU A 163 -11.11 0.88 11.08
N PHE A 164 -10.32 1.37 10.13
CA PHE A 164 -9.94 0.59 8.94
C PHE A 164 -9.08 -0.62 9.27
N ALA A 165 -8.21 -0.55 10.27
CA ALA A 165 -7.45 -1.71 10.74
C ALA A 165 -8.38 -2.85 11.23
N SER A 166 -9.53 -2.50 11.80
CA SER A 166 -10.55 -3.47 12.22
C SER A 166 -11.43 -3.94 11.05
N TRP A 167 -11.87 -3.02 10.20
CA TRP A 167 -12.80 -3.34 9.10
C TRP A 167 -12.15 -4.11 7.96
N PHE A 168 -10.87 -3.85 7.66
CA PHE A 168 -10.11 -4.53 6.61
C PHE A 168 -9.26 -5.67 7.20
N ASN A 169 -9.90 -6.51 8.01
CA ASN A 169 -9.24 -7.66 8.60
C ASN A 169 -8.80 -8.65 7.51
N ARG A 170 -7.53 -9.07 7.59
CA ARG A 170 -6.93 -10.08 6.70
C ARG A 170 -7.77 -11.33 6.50
N GLY A 171 -8.56 -11.75 7.50
CA GLY A 171 -9.36 -12.98 7.45
C GLY A 171 -10.47 -12.97 6.40
N PHE A 172 -10.82 -11.79 5.86
CA PHE A 172 -11.83 -11.63 4.81
C PHE A 172 -11.24 -11.20 3.47
N LEU A 173 -9.91 -11.12 3.36
CA LEU A 173 -9.27 -10.88 2.07
C LEU A 173 -9.40 -12.14 1.22
N MET A 174 -9.93 -11.95 0.02
CA MET A 174 -10.12 -13.01 -0.97
C MET A 174 -9.11 -12.79 -2.08
N LEU A 175 -8.29 -13.81 -2.36
CA LEU A 175 -7.38 -13.83 -3.50
C LEU A 175 -8.14 -14.37 -4.71
N GLU A 176 -8.17 -13.61 -5.80
CA GLU A 176 -8.75 -14.04 -7.07
C GLU A 176 -7.72 -13.93 -8.20
N SER A 177 -7.73 -14.88 -9.13
CA SER A 177 -6.97 -14.80 -10.38
C SER A 177 -7.65 -13.82 -11.33
N ILE A 178 -6.87 -12.90 -11.92
CA ILE A 178 -7.33 -11.95 -12.91
C ILE A 178 -6.78 -12.34 -14.29
N ASP A 179 -7.68 -12.48 -15.25
CA ASP A 179 -7.39 -12.88 -16.62
C ASP A 179 -8.23 -12.05 -17.61
N TRP A 180 -8.08 -12.33 -18.91
CA TRP A 180 -8.85 -11.62 -19.95
C TRP A 180 -10.36 -11.94 -19.94
N ASN A 181 -10.80 -12.97 -19.21
CA ASN A 181 -12.22 -13.30 -19.03
C ASN A 181 -12.86 -12.57 -17.84
N THR A 182 -12.05 -11.89 -17.03
CA THR A 182 -12.50 -11.10 -15.89
C THR A 182 -13.41 -9.95 -16.36
N PRO A 183 -14.48 -9.59 -15.62
CA PRO A 183 -15.39 -8.53 -16.04
C PRO A 183 -14.67 -7.22 -16.38
N ALA A 184 -15.03 -6.61 -17.50
CA ALA A 184 -14.41 -5.38 -17.99
C ALA A 184 -14.39 -4.24 -16.94
N ALA A 185 -15.44 -4.14 -16.12
CA ALA A 185 -15.53 -3.15 -15.04
C ALA A 185 -14.45 -3.32 -13.95
N VAL A 186 -13.89 -4.52 -13.77
CA VAL A 186 -12.74 -4.75 -12.89
C VAL A 186 -11.44 -4.44 -13.62
N LEU A 187 -11.32 -4.87 -14.88
CA LEU A 187 -10.15 -4.61 -15.72
C LEU A 187 -9.89 -3.10 -15.95
N GLU A 188 -10.93 -2.30 -16.13
CA GLU A 188 -10.83 -0.83 -16.22
C GLU A 188 -10.15 -0.23 -14.98
N LYS A 189 -10.45 -0.76 -13.80
CA LYS A 189 -9.87 -0.29 -12.55
C LYS A 189 -8.40 -0.65 -12.42
N LEU A 190 -7.98 -1.81 -12.94
CA LEU A 190 -6.56 -2.17 -12.97
C LEU A 190 -5.75 -1.18 -13.82
N ILE A 191 -6.31 -0.70 -14.93
CA ILE A 191 -5.70 0.35 -15.75
C ILE A 191 -5.56 1.65 -14.94
N GLU A 192 -6.62 2.06 -14.23
CA GLU A 192 -6.63 3.27 -13.40
C GLU A 192 -5.62 3.21 -12.23
N TYR A 193 -5.45 2.04 -11.62
CA TYR A 193 -4.73 1.86 -10.36
C TYR A 193 -3.27 1.43 -10.50
N GLU A 194 -2.76 1.18 -11.71
CA GLU A 194 -1.40 0.71 -11.89
C GLU A 194 -0.35 1.78 -11.54
N ALA A 195 0.37 1.54 -10.44
CA ALA A 195 1.25 2.52 -9.81
C ALA A 195 2.74 2.29 -10.08
N VAL A 196 3.14 1.12 -10.57
CA VAL A 196 4.55 0.74 -10.79
C VAL A 196 4.94 0.99 -12.25
N HIS A 197 4.23 0.38 -13.19
CA HIS A 197 4.44 0.44 -14.64
C HIS A 197 3.14 0.79 -15.36
N GLU A 198 2.88 2.09 -15.53
CA GLU A 198 1.66 2.65 -16.14
C GLU A 198 1.14 1.80 -17.31
N ILE A 199 -0.10 1.33 -17.19
CA ILE A 199 -0.82 0.63 -18.28
C ILE A 199 -1.48 1.70 -19.12
N ARG A 200 -1.03 1.86 -20.36
CA ARG A 200 -1.44 2.98 -21.21
C ARG A 200 -2.84 2.84 -21.80
N ASP A 201 -3.20 1.60 -22.11
CA ASP A 201 -4.45 1.29 -22.81
C ASP A 201 -4.83 -0.20 -22.61
N TRP A 202 -6.01 -0.56 -23.12
CA TRP A 202 -6.52 -1.93 -23.11
C TRP A 202 -5.63 -2.95 -23.83
N SER A 203 -4.88 -2.52 -24.85
CA SER A 203 -3.97 -3.42 -25.56
C SER A 203 -2.74 -3.72 -24.71
N ASP A 204 -2.28 -2.75 -23.94
CA ASP A 204 -1.23 -2.94 -22.93
C ASP A 204 -1.70 -3.84 -21.80
N LEU A 205 -2.91 -3.63 -21.28
CA LEU A 205 -3.48 -4.54 -20.29
C LEU A 205 -3.55 -5.97 -20.83
N ARG A 206 -4.04 -6.15 -22.06
CA ARG A 206 -4.13 -7.46 -22.71
C ARG A 206 -2.78 -8.14 -22.81
N ARG A 207 -1.71 -7.44 -23.20
CA ARG A 207 -0.36 -8.02 -23.26
C ARG A 207 0.17 -8.50 -21.90
N ARG A 208 -0.40 -8.01 -20.80
CA ARG A 208 0.00 -8.40 -19.44
C ARG A 208 -0.89 -9.48 -18.83
N LEU A 209 -2.03 -9.80 -19.45
CA LEU A 209 -3.03 -10.75 -18.91
C LEU A 209 -3.34 -11.93 -19.83
N ASP A 210 -3.26 -11.75 -21.15
CA ASP A 210 -3.66 -12.75 -22.16
C ASP A 210 -2.58 -13.82 -22.42
N PRO A 211 -1.26 -13.50 -22.41
CA PRO A 211 -0.22 -14.53 -22.59
C PRO A 211 -0.22 -15.58 -21.48
N GLU A 212 0.08 -16.82 -21.83
CA GLU A 212 0.17 -17.95 -20.90
C GLU A 212 1.36 -17.82 -19.96
N ASP A 213 2.38 -17.04 -20.32
CA ASP A 213 3.53 -16.72 -19.46
C ASP A 213 3.26 -15.55 -18.50
N ARG A 214 2.01 -15.06 -18.43
CA ARG A 214 1.59 -14.01 -17.50
C ARG A 214 0.53 -14.52 -16.54
N ARG A 215 0.60 -14.06 -15.30
CA ARG A 215 -0.41 -14.29 -14.26
C ARG A 215 -0.69 -12.96 -13.57
N CYS A 216 -1.94 -12.72 -13.24
CA CYS A 216 -2.33 -11.59 -12.42
C CYS A 216 -3.26 -12.07 -11.31
N TYR A 217 -3.08 -11.51 -10.12
CA TYR A 217 -3.93 -11.80 -8.97
C TYR A 217 -4.37 -10.50 -8.32
N ALA A 218 -5.58 -10.47 -7.77
CA ALA A 218 -6.07 -9.36 -6.99
C ALA A 218 -6.66 -9.81 -5.66
N PHE A 219 -6.47 -8.98 -4.64
CA PHE A 219 -7.07 -9.13 -3.34
C PHE A 219 -8.34 -8.27 -3.26
N PHE A 220 -9.46 -8.90 -2.92
CA PHE A 220 -10.74 -8.24 -2.71
C PHE A 220 -11.15 -8.31 -1.25
N HIS A 221 -11.99 -7.35 -0.82
CA HIS A 221 -12.60 -7.38 0.49
C HIS A 221 -14.11 -7.14 0.37
N PRO A 222 -14.95 -7.97 1.03
CA PRO A 222 -16.40 -7.92 0.86
C PRO A 222 -17.02 -6.57 1.23
N ALA A 223 -16.38 -5.81 2.13
CA ALA A 223 -16.88 -4.49 2.55
C ALA A 223 -16.84 -3.42 1.44
N ILE A 224 -16.01 -3.58 0.40
CA ILE A 224 -15.92 -2.62 -0.71
C ILE A 224 -16.38 -3.20 -2.05
N GLY A 225 -16.91 -4.42 -2.06
CA GLY A 225 -17.48 -5.06 -3.25
C GLY A 225 -16.42 -5.48 -4.27
N ASP A 226 -16.70 -5.24 -5.56
CA ASP A 226 -15.86 -5.62 -6.69
C ASP A 226 -14.70 -4.60 -6.92
N GLU A 227 -14.17 -4.03 -5.85
CA GLU A 227 -13.04 -3.09 -5.85
C GLU A 227 -11.75 -3.85 -5.47
N PRO A 228 -10.75 -3.92 -6.35
CA PRO A 228 -9.47 -4.50 -5.99
C PRO A 228 -8.79 -3.62 -4.94
N LEU A 229 -8.24 -4.25 -3.91
CA LEU A 229 -7.42 -3.59 -2.90
C LEU A 229 -5.96 -3.55 -3.29
N ILE A 230 -5.47 -4.70 -3.72
CA ILE A 230 -4.10 -4.91 -4.15
C ILE A 230 -4.18 -5.81 -5.36
N PHE A 231 -3.44 -5.51 -6.42
CA PHE A 231 -3.18 -6.49 -7.45
C PHE A 231 -1.69 -6.71 -7.64
N VAL A 232 -1.38 -7.88 -8.18
CA VAL A 232 -0.04 -8.45 -8.30
C VAL A 232 0.09 -9.00 -9.70
N GLU A 233 1.03 -8.44 -10.47
CA GLU A 233 1.37 -8.94 -11.79
C GLU A 233 2.64 -9.80 -11.73
N VAL A 234 2.56 -10.96 -12.39
CA VAL A 234 3.60 -11.99 -12.37
C VAL A 234 3.93 -12.40 -13.80
N ALA A 235 5.23 -12.45 -14.10
CA ALA A 235 5.75 -13.03 -15.33
C ALA A 235 6.40 -14.38 -15.03
N LEU A 236 6.10 -15.39 -15.84
CA LEU A 236 6.76 -16.69 -15.83
C LEU A 236 7.98 -16.60 -16.73
N CYS A 237 9.14 -17.03 -16.23
CA CYS A 237 10.43 -16.86 -16.88
C CYS A 237 11.29 -18.12 -16.75
N ARG A 238 12.30 -18.22 -17.61
CA ARG A 238 13.47 -19.07 -17.41
C ARG A 238 14.60 -18.23 -16.83
N GLY A 239 14.93 -18.47 -15.57
CA GLY A 239 15.89 -17.69 -14.79
C GLY A 239 15.34 -16.38 -14.23
N ILE A 240 16.14 -15.76 -13.36
CA ILE A 240 15.78 -14.53 -12.63
C ILE A 240 16.13 -13.29 -13.49
N PRO A 241 15.16 -12.50 -13.95
CA PRO A 241 15.43 -11.32 -14.78
C PRO A 241 15.99 -10.15 -13.96
N GLY A 242 16.74 -9.29 -14.64
CA GLY A 242 17.37 -8.09 -14.06
C GLY A 242 17.00 -6.78 -14.77
N ASN A 243 16.14 -6.81 -15.79
CA ASN A 243 15.77 -5.61 -16.54
C ASN A 243 14.25 -5.60 -16.85
N ILE A 244 13.58 -4.50 -16.51
CA ILE A 244 12.12 -4.41 -16.64
C ILE A 244 11.69 -4.16 -18.09
N GLN A 245 12.46 -3.41 -18.87
CA GLN A 245 12.16 -3.16 -20.27
C GLN A 245 12.12 -4.47 -21.07
N THR A 246 13.08 -5.38 -20.84
CA THR A 246 13.09 -6.72 -21.47
C THR A 246 11.86 -7.54 -21.07
N LEU A 247 11.43 -7.46 -19.81
CA LEU A 247 10.26 -8.19 -19.32
C LEU A 247 8.94 -7.68 -19.94
N LEU A 248 8.80 -6.36 -20.06
CA LEU A 248 7.61 -5.71 -20.62
C LEU A 248 7.57 -5.72 -22.15
N ALA A 249 8.71 -5.86 -22.83
CA ALA A 249 8.78 -5.88 -24.29
C ALA A 249 8.10 -7.10 -24.92
N GLY A 250 7.77 -8.14 -24.14
CA GLY A 250 7.07 -9.33 -24.62
C GLY A 250 7.94 -10.16 -25.56
N GLY A 251 9.03 -10.72 -25.03
CA GLY A 251 9.90 -11.66 -25.75
C GLY A 251 9.20 -12.98 -26.08
N ASP A 252 9.98 -14.01 -26.44
CA ASP A 252 9.43 -15.34 -26.71
C ASP A 252 8.67 -15.86 -25.49
N GLU A 253 7.38 -16.14 -25.69
CA GLU A 253 6.49 -16.67 -24.67
C GLU A 253 7.03 -18.00 -24.13
N VAL A 254 7.14 -18.10 -22.81
CA VAL A 254 7.58 -19.32 -22.14
C VAL A 254 6.34 -20.15 -21.81
N ALA A 255 6.26 -21.37 -22.32
CA ALA A 255 5.21 -22.30 -21.93
C ALA A 255 5.22 -22.46 -20.39
N PRO A 256 4.06 -22.42 -19.70
CA PRO A 256 4.02 -22.45 -18.24
C PRO A 256 4.76 -23.64 -17.61
N GLU A 257 4.71 -24.82 -18.23
CA GLU A 257 5.46 -26.01 -17.79
C GLU A 257 6.98 -25.90 -17.90
N ASP A 258 7.47 -24.99 -18.74
CA ASP A 258 8.90 -24.78 -19.00
C ASP A 258 9.49 -23.65 -18.14
N ALA A 259 8.67 -22.95 -17.36
CA ALA A 259 9.10 -21.85 -16.50
C ALA A 259 9.65 -22.39 -15.17
N ASP A 260 10.81 -21.86 -14.75
CA ASP A 260 11.43 -22.18 -13.46
C ASP A 260 11.28 -21.04 -12.44
N THR A 261 10.84 -19.87 -12.89
CA THR A 261 10.84 -18.63 -12.12
C THR A 261 9.53 -17.86 -12.30
N ALA A 262 8.89 -17.53 -11.18
CA ALA A 262 7.80 -16.55 -11.11
C ALA A 262 8.33 -15.20 -10.64
N VAL A 263 8.13 -14.18 -11.47
CA VAL A 263 8.66 -12.83 -11.29
C VAL A 263 7.54 -11.84 -10.98
N PHE A 264 7.42 -11.43 -9.72
CA PHE A 264 6.53 -10.37 -9.29
C PHE A 264 7.07 -9.01 -9.73
N TYR A 265 6.60 -8.47 -10.85
CA TYR A 265 7.13 -7.23 -11.43
C TYR A 265 6.26 -6.01 -11.15
N SER A 266 4.99 -6.19 -10.76
CA SER A 266 4.14 -5.11 -10.27
C SER A 266 3.32 -5.56 -9.06
N ILE A 267 3.27 -4.71 -8.03
CA ILE A 267 2.38 -4.85 -6.87
C ILE A 267 1.82 -3.48 -6.55
N SER A 268 0.53 -3.30 -6.79
CA SER A 268 -0.13 -1.99 -6.74
C SER A 268 -1.21 -2.00 -5.67
N ASN A 269 -1.13 -1.05 -4.72
CA ASN A 269 -2.25 -0.75 -3.81
C ASN A 269 -3.20 0.20 -4.54
N CYS A 270 -4.41 -0.28 -4.79
CA CYS A 270 -5.42 0.42 -5.58
C CYS A 270 -6.09 1.57 -4.82
N GLN A 271 -6.08 1.50 -3.49
CA GLN A 271 -6.89 2.38 -2.66
C GLN A 271 -5.99 3.32 -1.87
N ALA A 272 -5.83 4.56 -2.37
CA ALA A 272 -5.03 5.59 -1.69
C ALA A 272 -5.49 5.83 -0.24
N GLY A 273 -6.80 5.76 0.00
CA GLY A 273 -7.38 5.84 1.33
C GLY A 273 -7.00 4.69 2.27
N LEU A 274 -6.45 3.59 1.78
CA LEU A 274 -5.96 2.48 2.61
C LEU A 274 -4.44 2.51 2.81
N LYS A 275 -3.79 3.63 2.44
CA LYS A 275 -2.38 3.85 2.75
C LYS A 275 -2.13 3.69 4.25
N GLY A 276 -1.13 2.85 4.58
CA GLY A 276 -0.74 2.56 5.97
C GLY A 276 -1.61 1.52 6.68
N ILE A 277 -2.71 1.05 6.07
CA ILE A 277 -3.51 -0.05 6.63
C ILE A 277 -2.84 -1.36 6.28
N SER A 278 -2.53 -2.17 7.29
CA SER A 278 -1.94 -3.50 7.07
C SER A 278 -3.04 -4.50 6.74
N PHE A 279 -2.86 -5.20 5.62
CA PHE A 279 -3.69 -6.33 5.20
C PHE A 279 -3.12 -7.68 5.70
N GLY A 280 -2.22 -7.62 6.68
CA GLY A 280 -1.45 -8.77 7.14
C GLY A 280 -0.15 -8.96 6.35
N ASN A 281 0.80 -9.66 6.98
CA ASN A 281 2.17 -9.82 6.50
C ASN A 281 2.39 -11.15 5.79
N PHE A 282 1.49 -11.59 4.90
CA PHE A 282 1.66 -12.83 4.12
C PHE A 282 0.88 -12.79 2.80
N LEU A 283 0.69 -11.61 2.21
CA LEU A 283 -0.04 -11.46 0.95
C LEU A 283 0.67 -12.25 -0.15
N ILE A 284 1.97 -12.03 -0.30
CA ILE A 284 2.76 -12.68 -1.35
C ILE A 284 2.93 -14.17 -1.09
N LYS A 285 2.93 -14.60 0.18
CA LYS A 285 2.91 -16.03 0.52
C LYS A 285 1.70 -16.75 -0.10
N GLN A 286 0.51 -16.15 -0.08
CA GLN A 286 -0.68 -16.75 -0.68
C GLN A 286 -0.52 -16.90 -2.19
N VAL A 287 -0.01 -15.85 -2.87
CA VAL A 287 0.23 -15.91 -4.32
C VAL A 287 1.29 -16.95 -4.67
N VAL A 288 2.37 -17.04 -3.90
CA VAL A 288 3.42 -18.07 -4.07
C VAL A 288 2.84 -19.48 -3.90
N GLN A 289 2.00 -19.70 -2.89
CA GLN A 289 1.35 -21.00 -2.66
C GLN A 289 0.41 -21.36 -3.80
N GLU A 290 -0.34 -20.39 -4.32
CA GLU A 290 -1.25 -20.60 -5.45
C GLU A 290 -0.47 -20.94 -6.73
N LEU A 291 0.57 -20.17 -7.04
CA LEU A 291 1.46 -20.44 -8.18
C LEU A 291 2.14 -21.80 -8.06
N LYS A 292 2.67 -22.19 -6.89
CA LYS A 292 3.32 -23.49 -6.69
C LYS A 292 2.34 -24.66 -6.79
N ARG A 293 1.07 -24.44 -6.44
CA ARG A 293 -0.01 -25.43 -6.59
C ARG A 293 -0.40 -25.62 -8.05
N GLU A 294 -0.46 -24.54 -8.82
CA GLU A 294 -0.77 -24.55 -10.26
C GLU A 294 0.40 -25.09 -11.09
N LEU A 295 1.62 -24.63 -10.79
CA LEU A 295 2.85 -24.89 -11.53
C LEU A 295 3.94 -25.42 -10.58
N PRO A 296 3.97 -26.74 -10.31
CA PRO A 296 4.90 -27.35 -9.36
C PRO A 296 6.38 -27.21 -9.74
N GLU A 297 6.70 -27.01 -11.02
CA GLU A 297 8.06 -26.86 -11.55
C GLU A 297 8.73 -25.52 -11.19
N LEU A 298 7.96 -24.54 -10.68
CA LEU A 298 8.51 -23.24 -10.28
C LEU A 298 9.41 -23.35 -9.05
N ASP A 299 10.70 -23.07 -9.21
CA ASP A 299 11.70 -23.13 -8.13
C ASP A 299 12.02 -21.75 -7.54
N ASN A 300 11.86 -20.69 -8.34
CA ASN A 300 12.23 -19.34 -7.95
C ASN A 300 11.01 -18.42 -7.89
N PHE A 301 10.75 -17.87 -6.72
CA PHE A 301 9.75 -16.81 -6.53
C PHE A 301 10.49 -15.52 -6.21
N VAL A 302 10.57 -14.63 -7.18
CA VAL A 302 11.38 -13.41 -7.09
C VAL A 302 10.58 -12.20 -7.52
N THR A 303 10.95 -11.03 -7.03
CA THR A 303 10.38 -9.78 -7.50
C THR A 303 11.34 -9.11 -8.47
N LEU A 304 10.87 -8.14 -9.25
CA LEU A 304 11.72 -7.13 -9.87
C LEU A 304 11.19 -5.76 -9.42
N SER A 305 11.67 -5.30 -8.26
CA SER A 305 11.08 -4.20 -7.51
C SER A 305 11.84 -2.88 -7.71
N PRO A 306 11.14 -1.74 -7.76
CA PRO A 306 11.78 -0.42 -7.74
C PRO A 306 12.39 -0.10 -6.37
N VAL A 307 13.26 0.91 -6.32
CA VAL A 307 13.87 1.41 -5.07
C VAL A 307 13.53 2.89 -4.84
N PRO A 308 12.25 3.21 -4.60
CA PRO A 308 11.79 4.59 -4.56
C PRO A 308 12.40 5.36 -3.38
N GLY A 309 13.18 6.39 -3.70
CA GLY A 309 13.80 7.29 -2.72
C GLY A 309 15.29 7.07 -2.52
N PHE A 310 15.91 6.12 -3.24
CA PHE A 310 17.36 5.97 -3.26
C PHE A 310 18.06 7.20 -3.83
N ALA A 311 17.60 7.74 -4.96
CA ALA A 311 18.19 8.94 -5.58
C ALA A 311 18.17 10.13 -4.61
N LYS A 312 17.00 10.41 -4.02
CA LYS A 312 16.84 11.48 -3.01
C LYS A 312 17.71 11.26 -1.77
N TRP A 313 17.85 10.01 -1.31
CA TRP A 313 18.72 9.70 -0.18
C TRP A 313 20.19 9.96 -0.52
N LEU A 314 20.62 9.56 -1.71
CA LEU A 314 22.00 9.76 -2.16
C LEU A 314 22.32 11.24 -2.32
N GLU A 315 21.42 12.01 -2.95
CA GLU A 315 21.51 13.47 -3.06
C GLU A 315 21.68 14.13 -1.69
N GLN A 316 20.81 13.81 -0.72
CA GLN A 316 20.90 14.34 0.64
C GLN A 316 22.24 14.03 1.33
N ARG A 317 22.78 12.82 1.16
CA ARG A 317 24.09 12.44 1.72
C ARG A 317 25.23 13.19 1.04
N ARG A 318 25.16 13.42 -0.28
CA ARG A 318 26.15 14.22 -1.03
C ARG A 318 26.15 15.67 -0.58
N GLU A 319 24.97 16.29 -0.47
CA GLU A 319 24.81 17.68 0.00
C GLU A 319 25.32 17.88 1.43
N ALA A 320 25.11 16.89 2.31
CA ALA A 320 25.63 16.90 3.67
C ALA A 320 27.15 16.64 3.76
N GLY A 321 27.83 16.34 2.65
CA GLY A 321 29.25 15.95 2.65
C GLY A 321 29.52 14.56 3.26
N GLU A 322 28.46 13.76 3.43
CA GLU A 322 28.50 12.42 4.04
C GLU A 322 28.69 11.30 3.01
N CYS A 323 28.72 11.63 1.72
CA CYS A 323 28.98 10.70 0.63
C CYS A 323 30.12 11.22 -0.26
N ARG A 324 31.10 10.36 -0.52
CA ARG A 324 32.29 10.63 -1.34
C ARG A 324 32.28 9.73 -2.57
N LEU A 325 31.54 10.15 -3.59
CA LEU A 325 31.68 9.63 -4.94
C LEU A 325 32.89 10.26 -5.61
N SER A 326 33.49 9.58 -6.59
CA SER A 326 34.46 10.24 -7.46
C SER A 326 33.80 11.41 -8.22
N PRO A 327 34.51 12.51 -8.52
CA PRO A 327 33.94 13.64 -9.26
C PRO A 327 33.32 13.22 -10.60
N ASP A 328 33.97 12.29 -11.30
CA ASP A 328 33.48 11.75 -12.58
C ASP A 328 32.18 10.96 -12.41
N ASN A 329 32.09 10.10 -11.38
CA ASN A 329 30.87 9.34 -11.09
C ASN A 329 29.72 10.22 -10.62
N ALA A 330 30.02 11.26 -9.84
CA ALA A 330 29.06 12.26 -9.40
C ALA A 330 28.43 13.00 -10.60
N ALA A 331 29.27 13.52 -11.50
CA ALA A 331 28.81 14.18 -12.73
C ALA A 331 28.02 13.21 -13.63
N CYS A 332 28.51 11.97 -13.78
CA CYS A 332 27.84 10.93 -14.55
C CYS A 332 26.42 10.64 -14.04
N LEU A 333 26.20 10.61 -12.72
CA LEU A 333 24.87 10.43 -12.13
C LEU A 333 23.95 11.63 -12.37
N ASP A 334 24.48 12.85 -12.20
CA ASP A 334 23.71 14.09 -12.30
C ASP A 334 23.22 14.35 -13.74
N GLU A 335 24.05 14.03 -14.73
CA GLU A 335 23.74 14.20 -16.15
C GLU A 335 23.10 12.97 -16.78
N ALA A 336 22.93 11.89 -16.00
CA ALA A 336 22.57 10.56 -16.49
C ALA A 336 23.47 10.10 -17.66
N GLY A 337 24.76 10.46 -17.62
CA GLY A 337 25.75 10.17 -18.67
C GLY A 337 26.00 8.67 -18.88
N TRP A 338 25.62 7.84 -17.91
CA TRP A 338 25.66 6.37 -18.02
C TRP A 338 24.59 5.80 -18.96
N CYS A 339 23.57 6.55 -19.36
CA CYS A 339 22.46 6.03 -20.17
C CYS A 339 22.91 5.50 -21.54
N ASP A 340 23.92 6.11 -22.16
CA ASP A 340 24.39 5.72 -23.51
C ASP A 340 25.88 5.36 -23.56
N ASP A 341 26.58 5.39 -22.42
CA ASP A 341 28.02 5.12 -22.34
C ASP A 341 28.32 3.87 -21.47
N ALA A 342 28.81 2.82 -22.12
CA ALA A 342 29.17 1.56 -21.46
C ALA A 342 30.38 1.69 -20.52
N ALA A 343 31.36 2.53 -20.87
CA ALA A 343 32.54 2.75 -20.03
C ALA A 343 32.16 3.54 -18.77
N ALA A 344 31.26 4.52 -18.91
CA ALA A 344 30.71 5.25 -17.76
C ALA A 344 29.92 4.32 -16.83
N ARG A 345 29.16 3.36 -17.38
CA ARG A 345 28.47 2.34 -16.56
C ARG A 345 29.46 1.48 -15.77
N GLU A 346 30.49 0.96 -16.42
CA GLU A 346 31.49 0.11 -15.78
C GLU A 346 32.24 0.84 -14.64
N ALA A 347 32.51 2.14 -14.81
CA ALA A 347 33.15 2.97 -13.79
C ALA A 347 32.23 3.29 -12.60
N LEU A 348 30.93 3.51 -12.85
CA LEU A 348 29.96 3.92 -11.85
C LEU A 348 29.39 2.74 -11.03
N GLU A 349 29.21 1.58 -11.66
CA GLU A 349 28.52 0.42 -11.09
C GLU A 349 29.05 0.01 -9.69
N PRO A 350 30.37 -0.10 -9.43
CA PRO A 350 30.86 -0.54 -8.13
C PRO A 350 30.45 0.37 -6.96
N GLU A 351 30.51 1.69 -7.17
CA GLU A 351 30.14 2.69 -6.16
C GLU A 351 28.62 2.74 -5.96
N LEU A 352 27.86 2.72 -7.06
CA LEU A 352 26.40 2.77 -7.02
C LEU A 352 25.82 1.54 -6.31
N LEU A 353 26.26 0.33 -6.66
CA LEU A 353 25.80 -0.91 -6.03
C LEU A 353 26.20 -0.98 -4.56
N ALA A 354 27.37 -0.47 -4.19
CA ALA A 354 27.79 -0.39 -2.79
C ALA A 354 26.84 0.50 -1.98
N LEU A 355 26.57 1.71 -2.48
CA LEU A 355 25.68 2.68 -1.82
C LEU A 355 24.23 2.18 -1.76
N ALA A 356 23.75 1.55 -2.83
CA ALA A 356 22.44 0.90 -2.88
C ALA A 356 22.29 -0.22 -1.84
N ALA A 357 23.29 -1.10 -1.73
CA ALA A 357 23.31 -2.15 -0.73
C ALA A 357 23.29 -1.59 0.70
N HIS A 358 24.06 -0.52 0.97
CA HIS A 358 24.01 0.16 2.26
C HIS A 358 22.64 0.78 2.53
N TYR A 359 22.05 1.46 1.55
CA TYR A 359 20.72 2.06 1.68
C TYR A 359 19.64 1.04 2.05
N LEU A 360 19.65 -0.13 1.42
CA LEU A 360 18.65 -1.17 1.64
C LEU A 360 18.85 -1.94 2.96
N CYS A 361 20.10 -2.15 3.37
CA CYS A 361 20.41 -2.92 4.59
C CYS A 361 20.46 -2.05 5.86
N GLU A 362 21.14 -0.90 5.79
CA GLU A 362 21.58 -0.13 6.96
C GLU A 362 20.82 1.19 7.14
N ALA A 363 20.39 1.84 6.07
CA ALA A 363 19.66 3.11 6.21
C ALA A 363 18.27 2.87 6.82
N LYS A 364 18.03 3.44 8.01
CA LYS A 364 16.75 3.32 8.73
C LYS A 364 15.97 4.64 8.78
N GLN A 365 14.67 4.55 8.99
CA GLN A 365 13.83 5.69 9.42
C GLN A 365 13.97 5.92 10.93
N ARG A 366 13.37 7.00 11.46
CA ARG A 366 13.39 7.34 12.90
C ARG A 366 12.91 6.21 13.82
N HIS A 367 12.07 5.30 13.32
CA HIS A 367 11.53 4.16 14.07
C HIS A 367 12.30 2.84 13.84
N GLY A 368 13.52 2.89 13.29
CA GLY A 368 14.41 1.73 13.17
C GLY A 368 14.15 0.78 11.98
N LEU A 369 13.04 0.96 11.25
CA LEU A 369 12.75 0.18 10.04
C LEU A 369 13.57 0.65 8.82
N PRO A 370 13.86 -0.21 7.82
CA PRO A 370 14.53 0.19 6.58
C PRO A 370 13.92 1.44 5.96
N ARG A 371 14.75 2.31 5.37
CA ARG A 371 14.31 3.61 4.83
C ARG A 371 13.45 3.47 3.59
N ASP A 372 13.75 2.50 2.74
CA ASP A 372 13.00 2.21 1.52
C ASP A 372 11.62 1.57 1.83
N PRO A 373 10.51 2.12 1.32
CA PRO A 373 9.17 1.58 1.59
C PRO A 373 8.92 0.20 0.95
N VAL A 374 9.52 -0.07 -0.21
CA VAL A 374 9.35 -1.33 -0.95
C VAL A 374 10.14 -2.44 -0.26
N ALA A 375 11.33 -2.14 0.27
CA ALA A 375 12.09 -3.03 1.14
C ALA A 375 11.30 -3.40 2.40
N ARG A 376 10.71 -2.41 3.09
CA ARG A 376 9.84 -2.69 4.26
C ARG A 376 8.69 -3.62 3.89
N PHE A 377 8.07 -3.43 2.74
CA PHE A 377 6.97 -4.28 2.27
C PHE A 377 7.43 -5.73 2.02
N HIS A 378 8.48 -5.94 1.22
CA HIS A 378 8.93 -7.29 0.86
C HIS A 378 9.57 -8.05 2.03
N LEU A 379 10.43 -7.39 2.82
CA LEU A 379 11.01 -7.97 4.03
C LEU A 379 9.91 -8.26 5.06
N GLY A 380 8.92 -7.37 5.18
CA GLY A 380 7.72 -7.57 5.99
C GLY A 380 6.89 -8.77 5.54
N ASN A 381 6.87 -9.11 4.25
CA ASN A 381 6.22 -10.31 3.73
C ASN A 381 7.13 -11.56 3.76
N GLY A 382 8.31 -11.49 4.39
CA GLY A 382 9.22 -12.64 4.55
C GLY A 382 10.16 -12.90 3.38
N ALA A 383 10.32 -11.94 2.46
CA ALA A 383 11.33 -12.05 1.42
C ALA A 383 12.75 -11.84 1.97
N SER A 384 13.74 -12.32 1.23
CA SER A 384 15.14 -11.93 1.40
C SER A 384 15.56 -10.98 0.28
N LEU A 385 16.43 -10.02 0.59
CA LEU A 385 17.06 -9.17 -0.41
C LEU A 385 18.07 -10.01 -1.21
N HIS A 386 17.81 -10.24 -2.50
CA HIS A 386 18.46 -11.29 -3.28
C HIS A 386 19.56 -10.77 -4.21
N ARG A 387 19.23 -9.80 -5.08
CA ARG A 387 20.15 -9.26 -6.08
C ARG A 387 19.86 -7.79 -6.35
N LEU A 388 20.90 -6.99 -6.58
CA LEU A 388 20.80 -5.62 -7.10
C LEU A 388 20.96 -5.67 -8.62
N ASN A 389 20.14 -4.93 -9.35
CA ASN A 389 20.16 -4.89 -10.79
C ASN A 389 20.36 -3.45 -11.27
N TRP A 390 21.44 -3.21 -12.02
CA TRP A 390 21.69 -1.90 -12.63
C TRP A 390 22.47 -2.05 -13.95
N PRO A 391 22.10 -1.31 -15.00
CA PRO A 391 20.85 -0.55 -15.16
C PRO A 391 19.67 -1.50 -15.42
N ALA A 392 18.61 -1.37 -14.61
CA ALA A 392 17.45 -2.25 -14.66
C ALA A 392 16.15 -1.57 -15.10
N ASP A 393 15.99 -0.27 -14.81
CA ASP A 393 14.88 0.56 -15.28
C ASP A 393 15.38 1.90 -15.83
N THR A 394 15.56 1.98 -17.14
CA THR A 394 16.00 3.21 -17.82
C THR A 394 14.85 4.18 -18.14
N SER A 395 13.64 3.92 -17.66
CA SER A 395 12.54 4.87 -17.80
C SER A 395 12.85 6.16 -17.05
N ALA A 396 12.25 7.27 -17.48
CA ALA A 396 12.41 8.55 -16.80
C ALA A 396 12.00 8.48 -15.31
N LYS A 397 11.04 7.60 -14.96
CA LYS A 397 10.63 7.34 -13.57
C LYS A 397 11.71 6.59 -12.80
N GLY A 398 12.23 5.47 -13.35
CA GLY A 398 13.30 4.68 -12.74
C GLY A 398 14.56 5.49 -12.50
N CYS A 399 14.96 6.32 -13.47
CA CYS A 399 16.08 7.23 -13.34
C CYS A 399 15.87 8.26 -12.21
N ARG A 400 14.70 8.92 -12.14
CA ARG A 400 14.40 9.88 -11.07
C ARG A 400 14.32 9.24 -9.68
N GLN A 401 13.83 8.01 -9.57
CA GLN A 401 13.62 7.37 -8.28
C GLN A 401 14.88 6.76 -7.69
N ALA A 402 15.72 6.15 -8.54
CA ALA A 402 16.84 5.32 -8.10
C ALA A 402 18.01 5.24 -9.10
N HIS A 403 18.14 6.20 -10.02
CA HIS A 403 19.15 6.17 -11.09
C HIS A 403 19.11 4.88 -11.92
N GLY A 404 17.92 4.30 -12.12
CA GLY A 404 17.70 3.08 -12.89
C GLY A 404 18.04 1.77 -12.17
N LEU A 405 18.29 1.83 -10.86
CA LEU A 405 18.45 0.66 -10.00
C LEU A 405 17.09 -0.02 -9.74
N MET A 406 17.08 -1.35 -9.86
CA MET A 406 16.02 -2.21 -9.33
C MET A 406 16.61 -3.35 -8.51
N VAL A 407 15.76 -4.10 -7.84
CA VAL A 407 16.16 -5.14 -6.89
C VAL A 407 15.30 -6.38 -7.06
N ASN A 408 15.92 -7.55 -7.02
CA ASN A 408 15.18 -8.79 -6.79
C ASN A 408 15.09 -9.06 -5.28
N TYR A 409 13.87 -9.20 -4.77
CA TYR A 409 13.61 -9.88 -3.50
C TYR A 409 13.23 -11.33 -3.78
N ARG A 410 13.67 -12.28 -2.97
CA ARG A 410 13.36 -13.70 -3.14
C ARG A 410 12.49 -14.22 -2.01
N TYR A 411 11.39 -14.86 -2.37
CA TYR A 411 10.50 -15.59 -1.48
C TYR A 411 10.85 -17.08 -1.54
N GLU A 412 11.45 -17.59 -0.47
CA GLU A 412 11.70 -19.03 -0.31
C GLU A 412 10.53 -19.60 0.51
N PRO A 413 9.62 -20.42 -0.06
CA PRO A 413 8.38 -20.85 0.61
C PRO A 413 8.58 -21.34 2.05
N ASP A 414 9.63 -22.14 2.28
CA ASP A 414 9.95 -22.74 3.58
C ASP A 414 10.56 -21.75 4.59
N ARG A 415 10.99 -20.57 4.14
CA ARG A 415 11.67 -19.55 4.96
C ARG A 415 10.91 -18.25 5.11
N ILE A 416 9.76 -18.09 4.42
CA ILE A 416 8.93 -16.88 4.49
C ILE A 416 8.60 -16.52 5.95
N GLU A 417 8.11 -17.47 6.74
CA GLU A 417 7.74 -17.23 8.15
C GLU A 417 8.96 -16.88 9.01
N GLN A 418 10.07 -17.61 8.84
CA GLN A 418 11.31 -17.34 9.57
C GLN A 418 11.86 -15.94 9.27
N ASN A 419 11.89 -15.56 8.00
CA ASN A 419 12.38 -14.24 7.57
C ASN A 419 11.45 -13.13 8.07
N HIS A 420 10.13 -13.36 8.03
CA HIS A 420 9.14 -12.43 8.57
C HIS A 420 9.39 -12.18 10.06
N GLU A 421 9.54 -13.23 10.87
CA GLU A 421 9.79 -13.10 12.31
C GLU A 421 11.13 -12.39 12.59
N ALA A 422 12.19 -12.71 11.86
CA ALA A 422 13.49 -12.03 11.98
C ALA A 422 13.37 -10.52 11.67
N PHE A 423 12.62 -10.15 10.64
CA PHE A 423 12.40 -8.75 10.29
C PHE A 423 11.51 -8.04 11.31
N SER A 424 10.38 -8.64 11.69
CA SER A 424 9.39 -8.01 12.56
C SER A 424 9.83 -7.90 14.02
N ARG A 425 10.64 -8.84 14.53
CA ARG A 425 11.13 -8.79 15.92
C ARG A 425 12.47 -8.10 16.05
N GLU A 426 13.41 -8.36 15.14
CA GLU A 426 14.80 -7.95 15.29
C GLU A 426 15.16 -6.77 14.36
N GLY A 427 14.28 -6.39 13.43
CA GLY A 427 14.59 -5.40 12.39
C GLY A 427 15.65 -5.87 11.39
N SER A 428 15.93 -7.18 11.38
CA SER A 428 17.03 -7.80 10.62
C SER A 428 16.71 -7.87 9.13
N VAL A 429 17.63 -7.39 8.29
CA VAL A 429 17.51 -7.47 6.82
C VAL A 429 18.18 -8.74 6.33
N VAL A 430 17.38 -9.77 6.07
CA VAL A 430 17.85 -11.03 5.47
C VAL A 430 18.27 -10.75 4.03
N CYS A 431 19.55 -10.98 3.72
CA CYS A 431 20.12 -10.72 2.40
C CYS A 431 21.21 -11.74 2.02
N THR A 432 21.50 -11.84 0.72
CA THR A 432 22.60 -12.68 0.19
C THR A 432 23.97 -12.17 0.61
N SER A 433 24.98 -13.05 0.55
CA SER A 433 26.37 -12.72 0.86
C SER A 433 26.94 -11.63 -0.05
N GLU A 434 26.53 -11.63 -1.31
CA GLU A 434 26.91 -10.62 -2.30
C GLU A 434 26.43 -9.22 -1.90
N ILE A 435 25.17 -9.07 -1.51
CA ILE A 435 24.64 -7.77 -1.05
C ILE A 435 25.37 -7.30 0.21
N ARG A 436 25.64 -8.19 1.17
CA ARG A 436 26.46 -7.82 2.35
C ARG A 436 27.85 -7.35 1.97
N ARG A 437 28.46 -7.96 0.95
CA ARG A 437 29.77 -7.55 0.43
C ARG A 437 29.69 -6.15 -0.20
N HIS A 438 28.65 -5.85 -0.98
CA HIS A 438 28.43 -4.50 -1.50
C HIS A 438 28.22 -3.47 -0.37
N ALA A 439 27.38 -3.78 0.63
CA ALA A 439 27.13 -2.88 1.76
C ALA A 439 28.43 -2.55 2.54
N LYS A 440 29.32 -3.53 2.72
CA LYS A 440 30.64 -3.30 3.32
C LYS A 440 31.53 -2.38 2.47
N ARG A 441 31.46 -2.48 1.14
CA ARG A 441 32.21 -1.62 0.20
C ARG A 441 31.70 -0.17 0.19
N ALA A 442 30.51 0.11 0.73
CA ALA A 442 30.03 1.49 0.89
C ALA A 442 30.64 2.22 2.08
N GLN A 443 31.24 1.52 3.06
CA GLN A 443 31.87 2.14 4.22
C GLN A 443 32.92 3.21 3.87
N PRO A 444 33.85 3.02 2.90
CA PRO A 444 34.77 4.08 2.50
C PRO A 444 34.10 5.23 1.73
N LEU A 445 32.93 5.00 1.12
CA LEU A 445 32.18 6.01 0.36
C LEU A 445 31.30 6.87 1.27
N LEU A 446 30.96 6.39 2.46
CA LEU A 446 30.14 7.09 3.43
C LEU A 446 31.03 7.59 4.55
N ALA A 447 30.98 8.90 4.84
CA ALA A 447 31.67 9.41 6.02
C ALA A 447 31.11 8.72 7.27
N ALA A 448 31.97 8.41 8.24
CA ALA A 448 31.50 8.06 9.58
C ALA A 448 30.58 9.20 10.06
N PRO A 449 29.44 8.90 10.71
CA PRO A 449 28.61 9.95 11.30
C PRO A 449 29.51 10.81 12.18
N VAL A 450 29.54 12.11 11.92
CA VAL A 450 30.04 13.07 12.91
C VAL A 450 29.10 12.91 14.09
N ASP A 451 29.64 12.48 15.24
CA ASP A 451 28.90 12.19 16.47
C ASP A 451 27.73 13.18 16.67
N ALA A 452 26.52 12.64 16.84
CA ALA A 452 25.31 13.37 17.20
C ALA A 452 25.12 13.39 18.73
#